data_AF-A0A815UFD4-F1
#
_entry.id   AF-A0A815UFD4-F1
#
_cell.length_a   1.000
_cell.length_b   1.000
_cell.length_c   1.000
_cell.angle_alpha   90.00
_cell.angle_beta   90.00
_cell.angle_gamma   90.00
#
_symmetry.space_group_name_H-M   'P 1'
#
loop_
_entity.id
_entity.type
_entity.pdbx_description
1 polymer ?
#
loop_
_entity_poly.entity_id
_entity_poly.type
_entity_poly.pdbx_seq_one_letter_code
_entity_poly.pdbx_strand_id
1 'polypeptide(L)'
;MLNYIINQLIYYLEFKPMLINDVLIILSPRLDYTRAVNYFIKVQQLSLVKPYLRSVQNINSKGINEAFNNFLIEEEDYQGLKNSSDAYDNFDNISLAQRLKKHELIEFRRIVLHIFIKTIIDGNKLLNYVKKDRLYIVI
;
A
#
# COMPACT_ATOMS: atom_id res chain seq x y z
N MET A 1 28.92 3.71 -1.07
CA MET A 1 28.19 3.83 0.23
C MET A 1 26.80 3.20 0.16
N LEU A 2 25.96 3.53 -0.84
CA LEU A 2 24.62 2.92 -1.01
C LEU A 2 24.61 1.38 -1.18
N ASN A 3 25.53 0.82 -1.96
CA ASN A 3 25.60 -0.65 -2.16
C ASN A 3 25.94 -1.41 -0.87
N TYR A 4 26.66 -0.78 0.06
CA TYR A 4 26.98 -1.40 1.36
C TYR A 4 25.72 -1.54 2.22
N ILE A 5 24.85 -0.53 2.23
CA ILE A 5 23.60 -0.55 3.01
C ILE A 5 22.68 -1.66 2.51
N ILE A 6 22.53 -1.81 1.19
CA ILE A 6 21.71 -2.89 0.61
C ILE A 6 22.30 -4.26 0.97
N ASN A 7 23.62 -4.45 0.85
CA ASN A 7 24.25 -5.72 1.22
C ASN A 7 24.10 -6.05 2.71
N GLN A 8 24.13 -5.04 3.59
CA GLN A 8 23.82 -5.22 5.01
C GLN A 8 22.36 -5.64 5.21
N LEU A 9 21.40 -5.01 4.51
CA LEU A 9 19.99 -5.41 4.58
C LEU A 9 19.77 -6.86 4.11
N ILE A 10 20.45 -7.29 3.05
CA ILE A 10 20.43 -8.67 2.58
C ILE A 10 20.93 -9.61 3.68
N TYR A 11 22.08 -9.29 4.29
CA TYR A 11 22.63 -10.08 5.38
C TYR A 11 21.69 -10.19 6.59
N TYR A 12 21.09 -9.08 7.02
CA TYR A 12 20.12 -9.12 8.13
C TYR A 12 18.86 -9.89 7.77
N LEU A 13 18.39 -9.79 6.53
CA LEU A 13 17.23 -10.53 6.06
C LEU A 13 17.49 -12.06 6.06
N GLU A 14 18.68 -12.49 5.63
CA GLU A 14 19.05 -13.90 5.55
C GLU A 14 19.39 -14.52 6.91
N PHE A 15 20.12 -13.80 7.77
CA PHE A 15 20.67 -14.38 9.01
C PHE A 15 19.91 -13.99 10.27
N LYS A 16 19.20 -12.85 10.30
CA LYS A 16 18.48 -12.34 11.47
C LYS A 16 17.20 -11.57 11.10
N PRO A 17 16.21 -12.22 10.47
CA PRO A 17 15.02 -11.56 9.94
C PRO A 17 14.22 -10.78 11.00
N MET A 18 14.21 -11.23 12.25
CA MET A 18 13.48 -10.54 13.34
C MET A 18 14.01 -9.13 13.65
N LEU A 19 15.29 -8.84 13.38
CA LEU A 19 15.91 -7.54 13.68
C LEU A 19 15.80 -6.55 12.51
N ILE A 20 15.24 -6.96 11.37
CA ILE A 20 15.26 -6.15 10.16
C ILE A 20 14.49 -4.83 10.34
N ASN A 21 13.38 -4.84 11.09
CA ASN A 21 12.57 -3.65 11.32
C ASN A 21 13.35 -2.59 12.10
N ASP A 22 14.06 -2.99 13.16
CA ASP A 22 14.85 -2.07 13.99
C ASP A 22 16.02 -1.48 13.19
N VAL A 23 16.69 -2.32 12.40
CA VAL A 23 17.79 -1.91 11.52
C VAL A 23 17.30 -0.94 10.45
N LEU A 24 16.15 -1.21 9.82
CA LEU A 24 15.55 -0.33 8.82
C LEU A 24 15.17 1.04 9.41
N ILE A 25 14.64 1.08 10.63
CA ILE A 25 14.33 2.34 11.34
C ILE A 25 15.60 3.18 11.53
N ILE A 26 16.68 2.58 12.06
CA ILE A 26 17.96 3.27 12.29
C ILE A 26 18.57 3.77 10.97
N LEU A 27 18.45 2.98 9.90
CA LEU A 27 19.02 3.31 8.59
C LEU A 27 18.16 4.27 7.76
N SER A 28 16.91 4.51 8.16
CA SER A 28 15.95 5.35 7.42
C SER A 28 16.52 6.68 6.93
N PRO A 29 17.29 7.47 7.72
CA PRO A 29 17.81 8.76 7.28
C PRO A 29 18.78 8.69 6.09
N ARG A 30 19.37 7.51 5.83
CA ARG A 30 20.37 7.27 4.78
C ARG A 30 19.90 6.27 3.72
N LEU A 31 18.71 5.71 3.88
CA LEU A 31 18.18 4.67 3.02
C LEU A 31 17.30 5.28 1.92
N ASP A 32 17.50 4.79 0.70
CA ASP A 32 16.55 5.04 -0.39
C ASP A 32 15.33 4.12 -0.19
N TYR A 33 14.25 4.70 0.33
CA TYR A 33 13.01 3.99 0.63
C TYR A 33 12.44 3.25 -0.58
N THR A 34 12.45 3.88 -1.76
CA THR A 34 11.90 3.28 -2.99
C THR A 34 12.68 2.04 -3.39
N ARG A 35 14.01 2.08 -3.28
CA ARG A 35 14.86 0.91 -3.56
C ARG A 35 14.65 -0.21 -2.55
N ALA A 36 14.54 0.12 -1.27
CA ALA A 36 14.30 -0.85 -0.20
C ALA A 36 12.96 -1.56 -0.41
N VAL A 37 11.88 -0.82 -0.66
CA VAL A 37 10.54 -1.38 -0.94
C VAL A 37 10.57 -2.28 -2.18
N ASN A 38 11.18 -1.83 -3.27
CA ASN A 38 11.34 -2.64 -4.49
C ASN A 38 12.12 -3.93 -4.25
N TYR A 39 13.12 -3.91 -3.37
CA TYR A 39 13.84 -5.12 -2.98
C TYR A 39 12.93 -6.08 -2.21
N PHE A 40 12.19 -5.61 -1.19
CA PHE A 40 11.26 -6.44 -0.41
C PHE A 40 10.11 -7.02 -1.23
N ILE A 41 9.61 -6.28 -2.23
CA ILE A 41 8.65 -6.79 -3.23
C ILE A 41 9.27 -7.97 -3.99
N LYS A 42 10.50 -7.83 -4.49
CA LYS A 42 11.17 -8.88 -5.27
C LYS A 42 11.40 -10.16 -4.48
N VAL A 43 11.72 -10.05 -3.20
CA VAL A 43 11.94 -11.21 -2.32
C VAL A 43 10.65 -11.75 -1.69
N GLN A 44 9.50 -11.11 -1.94
CA GLN A 44 8.19 -11.47 -1.37
C GLN A 44 8.19 -11.53 0.18
N GLN A 45 9.00 -10.68 0.82
CA GLN A 45 9.13 -10.61 2.29
C GLN A 45 8.54 -9.30 2.87
N LEU A 46 7.51 -8.76 2.21
CA LEU A 46 6.85 -7.52 2.65
C LEU A 46 6.16 -7.66 4.01
N SER A 47 5.64 -8.85 4.36
CA SER A 47 5.00 -9.09 5.65
C SER A 47 5.96 -8.86 6.83
N LEU A 48 7.23 -9.24 6.67
CA LEU A 48 8.24 -9.04 7.71
C LEU A 48 8.50 -7.56 7.98
N VAL A 49 8.41 -6.71 6.95
CA VAL A 49 8.68 -5.27 7.03
C VAL A 49 7.41 -4.42 7.12
N LYS A 50 6.24 -5.03 7.37
CA LYS A 50 4.96 -4.30 7.53
C LYS A 50 5.03 -3.16 8.55
N PRO A 51 5.63 -3.32 9.75
CA PRO A 51 5.75 -2.22 10.71
C PRO A 51 6.62 -1.07 10.18
N TYR A 52 7.69 -1.39 9.45
CA TYR A 52 8.55 -0.41 8.81
C TYR A 52 7.85 0.34 7.67
N LEU A 53 7.13 -0.36 6.77
CA LEU A 53 6.38 0.29 5.69
C LEU A 53 5.38 1.30 6.25
N ARG A 54 4.69 0.95 7.34
CA ARG A 54 3.74 1.83 8.02
C ARG A 54 4.40 3.10 8.60
N SER A 55 5.62 3.01 9.12
CA SER A 55 6.33 4.19 9.65
C SER A 55 6.83 5.11 8.53
N VAL A 56 7.27 4.53 7.43
CA VAL A 56 7.77 5.24 6.24
C VAL A 56 6.63 5.83 5.40
N GLN A 57 5.41 5.31 5.55
CA GLN A 57 4.24 5.80 4.82
C GLN A 57 3.96 7.29 5.04
N ASN A 58 4.40 7.85 6.17
CA ASN A 58 4.37 9.28 6.47
C ASN A 58 5.05 10.18 5.42
N ILE A 59 5.95 9.63 4.60
CA ILE A 59 6.58 10.35 3.48
C ILE A 59 5.58 10.61 2.34
N ASN A 60 4.45 9.88 2.29
CA ASN A 60 3.42 9.94 1.25
C ASN A 60 4.01 9.79 -0.16
N SER A 61 4.94 8.86 -0.34
CA SER A 61 5.54 8.57 -1.64
C SER A 61 4.68 7.59 -2.42
N LYS A 62 4.42 7.90 -3.71
CA LYS A 62 3.61 7.08 -4.60
C LYS A 62 4.01 5.61 -4.63
N GLY A 63 5.29 5.32 -4.84
CA GLY A 63 5.78 3.94 -4.92
C GLY A 63 5.61 3.16 -3.61
N ILE A 64 5.69 3.85 -2.47
CA ILE A 64 5.54 3.23 -1.14
C ILE A 64 4.06 2.95 -0.86
N ASN A 65 3.20 3.92 -1.11
CA ASN A 65 1.75 3.78 -0.94
C ASN A 65 1.18 2.69 -1.85
N GLU A 66 1.59 2.64 -3.12
CA GLU A 66 1.14 1.60 -4.05
C GLU A 66 1.62 0.21 -3.63
N ALA A 67 2.89 0.07 -3.24
CA ALA A 67 3.43 -1.18 -2.72
C ALA A 67 2.68 -1.64 -1.47
N PHE A 68 2.45 -0.73 -0.52
CA PHE A 68 1.76 -1.05 0.73
C PHE A 68 0.28 -1.38 0.51
N ASN A 69 -0.42 -0.65 -0.35
CA ASN A 69 -1.80 -0.95 -0.70
C ASN A 69 -1.95 -2.30 -1.41
N ASN A 70 -1.04 -2.63 -2.32
CA ASN A 70 -1.02 -3.95 -2.97
C ASN A 70 -0.78 -5.07 -1.95
N PHE A 71 0.14 -4.86 -1.02
CA PHE A 71 0.42 -5.78 0.05
C PHE A 71 -0.80 -6.01 0.97
N LEU A 72 -1.52 -4.94 1.33
CA LEU A 72 -2.74 -5.04 2.13
C LEU A 72 -3.88 -5.79 1.41
N ILE A 73 -3.94 -5.69 0.07
CA ILE A 73 -4.88 -6.49 -0.72
C ILE A 73 -4.50 -7.98 -0.67
N GLU A 74 -3.20 -8.30 -0.78
CA GLU A 74 -2.70 -9.68 -0.70
C GLU A 74 -2.90 -10.32 0.68
N GLU A 75 -2.76 -9.55 1.76
CA GLU A 75 -3.08 -10.01 3.12
C GLU A 75 -4.58 -9.96 3.47
N GLU A 76 -5.43 -9.56 2.53
CA GLU A 76 -6.87 -9.37 2.71
C GLU A 76 -7.25 -8.38 3.84
N ASP A 77 -6.33 -7.46 4.19
CA ASP A 77 -6.49 -6.46 5.24
C ASP A 77 -7.21 -5.20 4.72
N TYR A 78 -8.54 -5.30 4.59
CA TYR A 78 -9.39 -4.21 4.12
C TYR A 78 -9.36 -2.99 5.07
N GLN A 79 -9.25 -3.21 6.39
CA GLN A 79 -9.23 -2.13 7.37
C GLN A 79 -7.93 -1.32 7.27
N GLY A 80 -6.80 -2.01 7.11
CA GLY A 80 -5.51 -1.41 6.82
C GLY A 80 -5.55 -0.61 5.52
N LEU A 81 -6.14 -1.16 4.45
CA LEU A 81 -6.23 -0.48 3.16
C LEU A 81 -7.05 0.81 3.25
N LYS A 82 -8.20 0.77 3.94
CA LYS A 82 -9.02 1.96 4.16
C LYS A 82 -8.26 3.04 4.92
N ASN A 83 -7.64 2.67 6.05
CA ASN A 83 -6.87 3.62 6.87
C ASN A 83 -5.68 4.21 6.10
N SER A 84 -4.97 3.38 5.33
CA SER A 84 -3.87 3.77 4.45
C SER A 84 -4.32 4.79 3.40
N SER A 85 -5.40 4.48 2.67
CA SER A 85 -6.00 5.36 1.66
C SER A 85 -6.57 6.66 2.24
N ASP A 86 -7.00 6.64 3.50
CA ASP A 86 -7.52 7.81 4.17
C ASP A 86 -6.42 8.79 4.59
N ALA A 87 -5.33 8.25 5.15
CA ALA A 87 -4.20 9.04 5.63
C ALA A 87 -3.27 9.52 4.50
N TYR A 88 -3.07 8.71 3.45
CA TYR A 88 -2.07 8.95 2.42
C TYR A 88 -2.69 8.86 1.03
N ASP A 89 -2.79 9.99 0.33
CA ASP A 89 -3.54 10.14 -0.93
C ASP A 89 -2.68 10.06 -2.20
N ASN A 90 -1.36 10.02 -2.07
CA ASN A 90 -0.46 9.97 -3.22
C ASN A 90 -0.33 8.53 -3.75
N PHE A 91 -1.32 8.08 -4.51
CA PHE A 91 -1.31 6.79 -5.22
C PHE A 91 -2.27 6.83 -6.42
N ASP A 92 -2.18 5.85 -7.33
CA ASP A 92 -3.12 5.76 -8.44
C ASP A 92 -4.51 5.24 -8.00
N ASN A 93 -5.39 6.18 -7.67
CA ASN A 93 -6.79 5.93 -7.29
C ASN A 93 -7.56 5.12 -8.34
N ILE A 94 -7.32 5.38 -9.63
CA ILE A 94 -8.09 4.78 -10.73
C ILE A 94 -7.68 3.32 -10.89
N SER A 95 -6.38 3.06 -10.97
CA SER A 95 -5.85 1.70 -11.11
C SER A 95 -6.17 0.84 -9.89
N LEU A 96 -6.04 1.39 -8.68
CA LEU A 96 -6.42 0.69 -7.45
C LEU A 96 -7.90 0.34 -7.44
N ALA A 97 -8.77 1.31 -7.75
CA ALA A 97 -10.21 1.09 -7.78
C ALA A 97 -10.62 0.02 -8.79
N GLN A 98 -10.04 0.02 -10.00
CA GLN A 98 -10.33 -1.01 -11.01
C GLN A 98 -9.97 -2.42 -10.54
N ARG A 99 -8.86 -2.57 -9.79
CA ARG A 99 -8.44 -3.85 -9.21
C ARG A 99 -9.40 -4.30 -8.11
N LEU A 100 -9.72 -3.41 -7.17
CA LEU A 100 -10.60 -3.70 -6.04
C LEU A 100 -12.03 -4.06 -6.46
N LYS A 101 -12.56 -3.50 -7.55
CA LYS A 101 -13.90 -3.83 -8.06
C LYS A 101 -14.09 -5.31 -8.38
N LYS A 102 -13.05 -5.99 -8.85
CA LYS A 102 -13.09 -7.41 -9.23
C LYS A 102 -12.71 -8.34 -8.08
N HIS A 103 -12.41 -7.79 -6.91
CA HIS A 103 -12.00 -8.57 -5.74
C HIS A 103 -13.17 -9.41 -5.23
N GLU A 104 -12.91 -10.61 -4.72
CA GLU A 104 -13.94 -11.55 -4.26
C GLU A 104 -14.69 -11.04 -3.02
N LEU A 105 -13.94 -10.48 -2.07
CA LEU A 105 -14.47 -9.86 -0.86
C LEU A 105 -15.22 -8.54 -1.13
N ILE A 106 -16.41 -8.43 -0.55
CA ILE A 106 -17.29 -7.26 -0.62
C ILE A 106 -16.64 -6.02 0.01
N GLU A 107 -15.88 -6.19 1.09
CA GLU A 107 -15.29 -5.06 1.82
C GLU A 107 -14.28 -4.28 0.98
N PHE A 108 -13.46 -4.96 0.17
CA PHE A 108 -12.58 -4.30 -0.79
C PHE A 108 -13.35 -3.56 -1.88
N ARG A 109 -14.46 -4.12 -2.36
CA ARG A 109 -15.36 -3.44 -3.32
C ARG A 109 -16.00 -2.19 -2.70
N ARG A 110 -16.30 -2.19 -1.40
CA ARG A 110 -16.84 -1.00 -0.70
C ARG A 110 -15.80 0.13 -0.58
N ILE A 111 -14.52 -0.20 -0.42
CA ILE A 111 -13.43 0.80 -0.39
C ILE A 111 -13.33 1.56 -1.72
N VAL A 112 -13.68 0.95 -2.85
CA VAL A 112 -13.74 1.63 -4.15
C VAL A 112 -14.65 2.86 -4.11
N LEU A 113 -15.83 2.70 -3.52
CA LEU A 113 -16.79 3.80 -3.39
C LEU A 113 -16.19 4.92 -2.54
N HIS A 114 -15.51 4.57 -1.46
CA HIS A 114 -14.85 5.51 -0.56
C HIS A 114 -13.76 6.34 -1.28
N ILE A 115 -12.91 5.67 -2.07
CA ILE A 115 -11.87 6.32 -2.89
C ILE A 115 -12.51 7.26 -3.93
N PHE A 116 -13.57 6.82 -4.61
CA PHE A 116 -14.26 7.65 -5.60
C PHE A 116 -15.02 8.82 -4.99
N ILE A 117 -15.65 8.69 -3.82
CA ILE A 117 -16.28 9.81 -3.10
C ILE A 117 -15.22 10.89 -2.80
N LYS A 118 -14.04 10.47 -2.34
CA LYS A 118 -12.95 11.40 -2.02
C LYS A 118 -12.35 12.07 -3.27
N THR A 119 -12.32 11.38 -4.39
CA THR A 119 -11.70 11.87 -5.64
C THR A 119 -12.69 12.67 -6.52
N ILE A 120 -13.97 12.29 -6.52
CA ILE A 120 -15.03 12.90 -7.33
C ILE A 120 -15.85 13.83 -6.43
N ILE A 121 -15.52 15.13 -6.50
CA ILE A 121 -16.22 16.19 -5.75
C ILE A 121 -17.69 16.33 -6.20
N ASP A 122 -18.00 15.97 -7.45
CA ASP A 122 -19.33 16.08 -8.04
C ASP A 122 -20.17 14.81 -7.78
N GLY A 123 -21.09 14.90 -6.82
CA GLY A 123 -21.98 13.80 -6.42
C GLY A 123 -22.84 13.22 -7.56
N ASN A 124 -23.13 13.99 -8.61
CA ASN A 124 -23.89 13.50 -9.76
C ASN A 124 -23.06 12.55 -10.64
N LYS A 125 -21.76 12.83 -10.80
CA LYS A 125 -20.82 11.94 -11.50
C LYS A 125 -20.59 10.66 -10.71
N LEU A 126 -20.50 10.77 -9.39
CA LEU A 126 -20.43 9.61 -8.50
C LEU A 126 -21.66 8.72 -8.64
N LEU A 127 -22.87 9.28 -8.54
CA LEU A 127 -24.13 8.55 -8.69
C LEU A 127 -24.22 7.84 -10.05
N ASN A 128 -23.84 8.51 -11.13
CA ASN A 128 -23.84 7.89 -12.46
C ASN A 128 -22.83 6.76 -12.58
N TYR A 129 -21.68 6.87 -11.92
CA TYR A 129 -20.67 5.82 -11.89
C TYR A 129 -21.14 4.58 -11.14
N VAL A 130 -21.74 4.78 -9.96
CA VAL A 130 -22.28 3.70 -9.14
C VAL A 130 -23.48 3.02 -9.85
N LYS A 131 -24.30 3.79 -10.60
CA LYS A 131 -25.39 3.28 -11.49
C LYS A 131 -24.88 2.46 -12.64
N LYS A 132 -23.87 2.98 -13.35
CA LYS A 132 -23.35 2.33 -14.54
C LYS A 132 -22.64 1.01 -14.22
N ASP A 133 -21.92 0.97 -13.10
CA ASP A 133 -21.13 -0.21 -12.70
C ASP A 133 -21.88 -1.17 -11.75
N ARG A 134 -23.18 -0.95 -11.52
CA ARG A 134 -24.02 -1.77 -10.60
C ARG A 134 -23.43 -1.92 -9.19
N LEU A 135 -22.62 -0.96 -8.74
CA LEU A 135 -21.99 -0.99 -7.42
C LEU A 135 -23.01 -0.95 -6.27
N TYR A 136 -24.26 -0.53 -6.53
CA TYR A 136 -25.36 -0.57 -5.56
C TYR A 136 -25.75 -1.98 -5.10
N ILE A 137 -25.43 -3.02 -5.87
CA ILE A 137 -25.77 -4.41 -5.52
C ILE A 137 -24.77 -4.95 -4.47
N VAL A 138 -23.75 -4.17 -4.10
CA VAL A 138 -22.68 -4.52 -3.15
C VAL A 138 -22.85 -3.82 -1.79
N ILE A 139 -23.92 -3.03 -1.63
CA ILE A 139 -24.31 -2.44 -0.33
C ILE A 139 -25.17 -3.45 0.42
#